data_AF-A0A0B3AEK8-F1
#
_entry.id   AF-A0A0B3AEK8-F1
#
_cell.length_a   1.000
_cell.length_b   1.000
_cell.length_c   1.000
_cell.angle_alpha   90.00
_cell.angle_beta   90.00
_cell.angle_gamma   90.00
#
_symmetry.space_group_name_H-M   'P 1'
#
loop_
_entity.id
_entity.type
_entity.pdbx_description
1 polymer ?
#
loop_
_entity_poly.entity_id
_entity_poly.type
_entity_poly.pdbx_seq_one_letter_code
_entity_poly.pdbx_strand_id
1 'polypeptide(L)'
;MTVQGWFDYKDKVKRYFRFSAEEIRNIVIVTLVFAFIMSFRDWGIDKIDPAFGSRSFLLTAIVVGVGVIVHESMHKLAALYMGFRYEGRLWLYGLFFGLVLAFVTRGHLFLLFSTGPFFYHMAVHRTGLFRYGLNYWDQAKTIYPAILSNVILAGMFKIISVGSIIIPSGTAAPSYVISQAIRFNLYYAIFNMMPIPPMDGATCFFTSRGWYVFFFGCILIYAVLVLTLGIYSMFATLLGGIVLAVLFFFMFEREALPY
;
A
#
# COMPACT_ATOMS: atom_id res chain seq x y z
N MET A 1 -2.35 24.54 14.68
CA MET A 1 -1.29 23.55 14.44
C MET A 1 0.02 24.14 14.91
N THR A 2 0.51 23.78 16.09
CA THR A 2 1.92 24.04 16.39
C THR A 2 2.72 23.11 15.49
N VAL A 3 3.41 23.70 14.52
CA VAL A 3 4.33 22.98 13.64
C VAL A 3 5.37 22.35 14.57
N GLN A 4 5.28 21.05 14.81
CA GLN A 4 6.36 20.32 15.48
C GLN A 4 7.62 20.59 14.67
N GLY A 5 8.62 21.18 15.33
CA GLY A 5 9.87 21.52 14.66
C GLY A 5 10.51 20.25 14.10
N TRP A 6 11.21 20.38 12.98
CA TRP A 6 11.97 19.30 12.35
C TRP A 6 12.85 18.52 13.34
N PHE A 7 13.44 19.22 14.31
CA PHE A 7 14.27 18.62 15.36
C PHE A 7 13.48 17.71 16.32
N ASP A 8 12.27 18.10 16.71
CA ASP A 8 11.38 17.29 17.56
C ASP A 8 10.96 16.01 16.83
N TYR A 9 10.57 16.13 15.55
CA TYR A 9 10.26 14.96 14.73
C TYR A 9 11.46 14.02 14.58
N LYS A 10 12.65 14.56 14.32
CA LYS A 10 13.88 13.76 14.19
C LYS A 10 14.22 13.01 15.48
N ASP A 11 14.05 13.65 16.65
CA ASP A 11 14.26 12.98 17.95
C ASP A 11 13.23 11.86 18.17
N LYS A 12 11.95 12.08 17.84
CA LYS A 12 10.91 11.05 17.92
C LYS A 12 11.23 9.84 17.05
N VAL A 13 11.60 10.07 15.79
CA VAL A 13 12.00 8.99 14.89
C VAL A 13 13.18 8.21 15.48
N LYS A 14 14.22 8.90 15.95
CA LYS A 14 15.40 8.24 16.54
C LYS A 14 15.07 7.37 17.76
N ARG A 15 14.13 7.80 18.60
CA ARG A 15 13.79 7.10 19.86
C ARG A 15 12.75 6.01 19.67
N TYR A 16 11.71 6.27 18.88
CA TYR A 16 10.49 5.48 18.84
C TYR A 16 10.26 4.73 17.53
N PHE A 17 11.02 5.00 16.46
CA PHE A 17 10.94 4.20 15.24
C PHE A 17 11.58 2.84 15.49
N ARG A 18 10.77 1.88 15.94
CA ARG A 18 11.15 0.50 16.17
C ARG A 18 10.03 -0.44 15.72
N PHE A 19 10.44 -1.58 15.16
CA PHE A 19 9.55 -2.69 14.89
C PHE A 19 9.60 -3.65 16.08
N SER A 20 8.44 -4.05 16.58
CA SER A 20 8.33 -5.13 17.55
C SER A 20 8.66 -6.48 16.90
N ALA A 21 9.05 -7.47 17.71
CA ALA A 21 9.30 -8.82 17.21
C ALA A 21 8.07 -9.43 16.51
N GLU A 22 6.87 -9.11 17.02
CA GLU A 22 5.61 -9.52 16.40
C GLU A 22 5.39 -8.87 15.03
N GLU A 23 5.68 -7.57 14.87
CA GLU A 23 5.59 -6.90 13.57
C GLU A 23 6.59 -7.46 12.57
N ILE A 24 7.83 -7.72 12.99
CA ILE A 24 8.84 -8.33 12.11
C ILE A 24 8.35 -9.72 11.65
N ARG A 25 7.83 -10.53 12.58
CA ARG A 25 7.23 -11.83 12.25
C ARG A 25 6.08 -11.67 11.25
N ASN A 26 5.19 -10.70 11.46
CA ASN A 26 4.06 -10.44 10.57
C ASN A 26 4.53 -10.01 9.17
N ILE A 27 5.50 -9.10 9.07
CA ILE A 27 6.09 -8.66 7.80
C ILE A 27 6.69 -9.84 7.04
N VAL A 28 7.42 -10.72 7.73
CA VAL A 28 8.01 -11.92 7.11
C VAL A 28 6.93 -12.86 6.60
N ILE A 29 5.89 -13.14 7.40
CA ILE A 29 4.78 -14.02 6.99
C ILE A 29 4.04 -13.45 5.77
N VAL A 30 3.67 -12.16 5.81
CA VAL A 30 3.00 -11.49 4.69
C VAL A 30 3.86 -11.54 3.44
N THR A 31 5.15 -11.25 3.59
CA THR A 31 6.10 -11.26 2.47
C THR A 31 6.16 -12.63 1.79
N LEU A 32 6.29 -13.70 2.56
CA LEU A 32 6.38 -15.05 2.01
C LEU A 32 5.08 -15.49 1.35
N VAL A 33 3.93 -15.21 1.97
CA VAL A 33 2.64 -15.62 1.42
C VAL A 33 2.28 -14.82 0.17
N PHE A 34 2.50 -13.51 0.16
CA PHE A 34 2.27 -12.70 -1.04
C PHE A 34 3.23 -13.05 -2.17
N ALA A 35 4.49 -13.34 -1.86
CA ALA A 35 5.45 -13.82 -2.86
C ALA A 35 5.01 -15.14 -3.47
N PHE A 36 4.47 -16.05 -2.66
CA PHE A 36 3.91 -17.31 -3.14
C PHE A 36 2.70 -17.09 -4.04
N ILE A 37 1.72 -16.29 -3.58
CA ILE A 37 0.52 -15.97 -4.35
C ILE A 37 0.86 -15.35 -5.71
N MET A 38 1.78 -14.40 -5.74
CA MET A 38 2.17 -13.72 -6.99
C MET A 38 3.02 -14.56 -7.93
N SER A 39 3.89 -15.42 -7.38
CA SER A 39 4.71 -16.32 -8.21
C SER A 39 3.99 -17.61 -8.59
N PHE A 40 2.78 -17.86 -8.08
CA PHE A 40 2.07 -19.14 -8.22
C PHE A 40 1.98 -19.64 -9.66
N ARG A 41 1.71 -18.74 -10.61
CA ARG A 41 1.60 -19.07 -12.03
C ARG A 41 2.94 -19.42 -12.68
N ASP A 42 4.04 -18.91 -12.15
CA ASP A 42 5.39 -19.18 -12.67
C ASP A 42 5.86 -20.59 -12.33
N TRP A 43 5.17 -21.32 -11.44
CA TRP A 43 5.44 -22.74 -11.22
C TRP A 43 4.98 -23.63 -12.39
N GLY A 44 4.18 -23.07 -13.30
CA GLY A 44 3.65 -23.75 -14.49
C GLY A 44 2.28 -24.38 -14.25
N ILE A 45 1.32 -24.08 -15.14
CA ILE A 45 -0.05 -24.59 -15.07
C ILE A 45 -0.16 -25.97 -15.74
N ASP A 46 0.42 -26.12 -16.94
CA ASP A 46 0.33 -27.35 -17.74
C ASP A 46 1.58 -28.24 -17.60
N LYS A 47 2.74 -27.65 -17.34
CA LYS A 47 4.00 -28.34 -17.06
C LYS A 47 4.67 -27.66 -15.88
N ILE A 48 4.85 -28.41 -14.80
CA ILE A 48 5.49 -27.91 -13.58
C ILE A 48 6.98 -27.75 -13.85
N ASP A 49 7.49 -26.52 -13.77
CA ASP A 49 8.93 -26.21 -13.80
C ASP A 49 9.36 -25.70 -12.41
N PRO A 50 9.84 -26.60 -11.53
CA PRO A 50 10.21 -26.22 -10.17
C PRO A 50 11.45 -25.31 -10.13
N ALA A 51 12.32 -25.35 -11.14
CA ALA A 51 13.51 -24.51 -11.19
C ALA A 51 13.14 -23.05 -11.51
N PHE A 52 12.24 -22.86 -12.48
CA PHE A 52 11.73 -21.52 -12.80
C PHE A 52 10.84 -20.97 -11.68
N GLY A 53 9.92 -21.78 -11.14
CA GLY A 53 9.02 -21.37 -10.06
C GLY A 53 9.74 -20.94 -8.79
N SER A 54 10.73 -21.71 -8.33
CA SER A 54 11.51 -21.38 -7.12
C SER A 54 12.34 -20.10 -7.29
N ARG A 55 12.96 -19.89 -8.46
CA ARG A 55 13.67 -18.63 -8.76
C ARG A 55 12.72 -17.44 -8.75
N SER A 56 11.56 -17.56 -9.40
CA SER A 56 10.54 -16.51 -9.44
C SER A 56 10.01 -16.20 -8.05
N PHE A 57 9.76 -17.21 -7.22
CA PHE A 57 9.35 -17.04 -5.83
C PHE A 57 10.37 -16.23 -5.01
N LEU A 58 11.66 -16.59 -5.07
CA LEU A 58 12.71 -15.88 -4.31
C LEU A 58 12.84 -14.42 -4.76
N LEU A 59 12.80 -14.16 -6.06
CA LEU A 59 12.87 -12.80 -6.61
C LEU A 59 11.64 -11.98 -6.20
N THR A 60 10.45 -12.57 -6.29
CA THR A 60 9.20 -11.92 -5.87
C THR A 60 9.20 -11.68 -4.36
N ALA A 61 9.76 -12.58 -3.53
CA ALA A 61 9.87 -12.39 -2.08
C ALA A 61 10.70 -11.16 -1.71
N ILE A 62 11.81 -10.92 -2.42
CA ILE A 62 12.62 -9.71 -2.21
C ILE A 62 11.80 -8.46 -2.55
N VAL A 63 11.15 -8.46 -3.71
CA VAL A 63 10.33 -7.34 -4.20
C VAL A 63 9.18 -7.01 -3.24
N VAL A 64 8.41 -8.04 -2.86
CA VAL A 64 7.30 -7.93 -1.92
C VAL A 64 7.80 -7.44 -0.57
N GLY A 65 8.90 -8.01 -0.06
CA GLY A 65 9.47 -7.64 1.22
C GLY A 65 9.86 -6.18 1.28
N VAL A 66 10.50 -5.65 0.23
CA VAL A 66 10.83 -4.22 0.14
C VAL A 66 9.56 -3.36 0.16
N GLY A 67 8.55 -3.69 -0.64
CA GLY A 67 7.31 -2.91 -0.68
C GLY A 67 6.55 -2.92 0.66
N VAL A 68 6.42 -4.08 1.30
CA VAL A 68 5.76 -4.20 2.63
C VAL A 68 6.55 -3.43 3.70
N ILE A 69 7.87 -3.57 3.74
CA ILE A 69 8.70 -2.83 4.72
C ILE A 69 8.55 -1.32 4.54
N VAL A 70 8.59 -0.82 3.30
CA VAL A 70 8.42 0.61 3.04
C VAL A 70 7.02 1.09 3.45
N HIS A 71 5.97 0.32 3.12
CA HIS A 71 4.61 0.63 3.50
C HIS A 71 4.43 0.75 5.03
N GLU A 72 4.84 -0.27 5.79
CA GLU A 72 4.74 -0.28 7.25
C GLU A 72 5.65 0.78 7.90
N SER A 73 6.80 1.06 7.30
CA SER A 73 7.68 2.15 7.74
C SER A 73 7.00 3.51 7.61
N MET A 74 6.30 3.75 6.51
CA MET A 74 5.59 5.02 6.29
C MET A 74 4.42 5.20 7.25
N HIS A 75 3.67 4.15 7.56
CA HIS A 75 2.66 4.18 8.62
C HIS A 75 3.26 4.64 9.96
N LYS A 76 4.38 4.03 10.37
CA LYS A 76 5.07 4.40 11.62
C LYS A 76 5.59 5.84 11.59
N LEU A 77 6.24 6.27 10.51
CA LEU A 77 6.77 7.63 10.41
C LEU A 77 5.65 8.68 10.47
N ALA A 78 4.56 8.45 9.74
CA ALA A 78 3.40 9.34 9.76
C ALA A 78 2.69 9.33 11.13
N ALA A 79 2.60 8.17 11.78
CA ALA A 79 2.06 8.05 13.13
C ALA A 79 2.90 8.82 14.16
N LEU A 80 4.22 8.70 14.11
CA LEU A 80 5.13 9.43 15.01
C LEU A 80 5.02 10.95 14.83
N TYR A 81 4.86 11.42 13.59
CA TYR A 81 4.59 12.83 13.31
C TYR A 81 3.29 13.31 13.96
N MET A 82 2.25 12.47 13.94
CA MET A 82 0.97 12.76 14.57
C MET A 82 0.94 12.51 16.09
N GLY A 83 2.00 11.95 16.67
CA GLY A 83 2.08 11.63 18.10
C GLY A 83 1.36 10.33 18.48
N PHE A 84 1.22 9.40 17.54
CA PHE A 84 0.68 8.05 17.77
C PHE A 84 1.74 6.98 17.61
N ARG A 85 1.57 5.88 18.35
CA ARG A 85 2.29 4.64 18.10
C ARG A 85 1.42 3.77 17.19
N TYR A 86 2.01 3.33 16.09
CA TYR A 86 1.38 2.42 15.13
C TYR A 86 1.93 1.00 15.30
N GLU A 87 1.03 0.02 15.31
CA GLU A 87 1.35 -1.41 15.22
C GLU A 87 0.52 -2.08 14.12
N GLY A 88 1.21 -2.69 13.16
CA GLY A 88 0.58 -3.46 12.09
C GLY A 88 0.25 -4.87 12.56
N ARG A 89 -1.04 -5.17 12.76
CA ARG A 89 -1.49 -6.53 13.13
C ARG A 89 -1.87 -7.32 11.89
N LEU A 90 -1.39 -8.56 11.83
CA LEU A 90 -1.67 -9.45 10.72
C LEU A 90 -3.15 -9.85 10.67
N TRP A 91 -3.77 -9.74 9.50
CA TRP A 91 -5.11 -10.27 9.27
C TRP A 91 -5.04 -11.65 8.63
N LEU A 92 -4.93 -12.68 9.47
CA LEU A 92 -4.74 -14.06 9.05
C LEU A 92 -5.85 -14.57 8.10
N TYR A 93 -7.10 -14.18 8.34
CA TYR A 93 -8.22 -14.60 7.49
C TYR A 93 -8.11 -14.03 6.08
N GLY A 94 -7.69 -12.76 5.95
CA GLY A 94 -7.45 -12.14 4.65
C GLY A 94 -6.32 -12.84 3.90
N LEU A 95 -5.22 -13.16 4.59
CA LEU A 95 -4.08 -13.87 4.04
C LEU A 95 -4.46 -15.28 3.56
N PHE A 96 -5.20 -16.02 4.37
CA PHE A 96 -5.69 -17.36 4.04
C PHE A 96 -6.65 -17.33 2.86
N PHE A 97 -7.56 -16.36 2.82
CA PHE A 97 -8.49 -16.19 1.70
C PHE A 97 -7.76 -15.90 0.39
N GLY A 98 -6.74 -15.02 0.42
CA GLY A 98 -5.88 -14.75 -0.74
C GLY A 98 -5.16 -16.00 -1.24
N LEU A 99 -4.67 -16.84 -0.33
CA LEU A 99 -4.02 -18.11 -0.66
C LEU A 99 -5.00 -19.10 -1.32
N VAL A 100 -6.17 -19.31 -0.72
CA VAL A 100 -7.21 -20.21 -1.28
C VAL A 100 -7.64 -19.75 -2.66
N LEU A 101 -7.86 -18.44 -2.84
CA LEU A 101 -8.24 -17.88 -4.13
C LEU A 101 -7.17 -18.11 -5.20
N ALA A 102 -5.88 -17.98 -4.84
CA ALA A 102 -4.78 -18.26 -5.76
C ALA A 102 -4.81 -19.70 -6.26
N PHE A 103 -5.08 -20.68 -5.39
CA PHE A 103 -5.23 -22.09 -5.78
C PHE A 103 -6.46 -22.32 -6.67
N VAL A 104 -7.64 -21.84 -6.24
CA VAL A 104 -8.90 -22.06 -6.97
C VAL A 104 -8.86 -21.45 -8.37
N THR A 105 -8.24 -20.28 -8.52
CA THR A 105 -8.19 -19.54 -9.78
C THR A 105 -6.93 -19.81 -10.59
N ARG A 106 -6.11 -20.80 -10.19
CA ARG A 106 -4.81 -21.12 -10.82
C ARG A 106 -3.89 -19.90 -10.96
N GLY A 107 -3.96 -18.96 -10.01
CA GLY A 107 -3.18 -17.72 -10.00
C GLY A 107 -3.67 -16.63 -10.94
N HIS A 108 -4.87 -16.73 -11.52
CA HIS A 108 -5.45 -15.65 -12.35
C HIS A 108 -5.98 -14.48 -11.50
N LEU A 109 -6.50 -14.77 -10.30
CA LEU A 109 -6.93 -13.75 -9.35
C LEU A 109 -6.08 -13.89 -8.09
N PHE A 110 -5.51 -12.79 -7.66
CA PHE A 110 -4.78 -12.69 -6.40
C PHE A 110 -5.31 -11.50 -5.61
N LEU A 111 -5.63 -11.75 -4.33
CA LEU A 111 -6.03 -10.73 -3.37
C LEU A 111 -4.91 -10.61 -2.34
N LEU A 112 -4.43 -9.39 -2.14
CA LEU A 112 -3.33 -9.09 -1.23
C LEU A 112 -3.87 -8.39 0.02
N PHE A 113 -4.53 -9.16 0.88
CA PHE A 113 -4.99 -8.69 2.19
C PHE A 113 -3.90 -8.91 3.24
N SER A 114 -3.39 -7.82 3.81
CA SER A 114 -2.18 -7.82 4.63
C SER A 114 -2.46 -7.62 6.12
N THR A 115 -2.56 -6.36 6.52
CA THR A 115 -2.49 -5.93 7.92
C THR A 115 -3.62 -4.95 8.20
N GLY A 116 -4.02 -4.93 9.47
CA GLY A 116 -4.90 -3.90 10.00
C GLY A 116 -4.11 -2.91 10.85
N PRO A 117 -4.36 -1.60 10.71
CA PRO A 117 -3.67 -0.57 11.46
C PRO A 117 -4.22 -0.50 12.89
N PHE A 118 -3.34 -0.61 13.90
CA PHE A 118 -3.69 -0.33 15.29
C PHE A 118 -2.93 0.89 15.80
N PHE A 119 -3.68 1.85 16.33
CA PHE A 119 -3.13 3.10 16.83
C PHE A 119 -3.24 3.17 18.36
N TYR A 120 -2.15 3.58 18.99
CA TYR A 120 -2.12 3.85 20.43
C TYR A 120 -1.69 5.30 20.66
N HIS A 121 -2.38 5.97 21.58
CA HIS A 121 -2.04 7.34 21.95
C HIS A 121 -0.74 7.38 22.75
N MET A 122 0.14 8.31 22.39
CA MET A 122 1.33 8.63 23.20
C MET A 122 1.10 9.95 23.94
N ALA A 123 0.67 9.86 25.21
CA ALA A 123 0.29 11.02 26.01
C ALA A 123 1.41 12.10 26.12
N VAL A 124 2.67 11.65 26.11
CA VAL A 124 3.87 12.51 26.16
C VAL A 124 3.99 13.41 24.93
N HIS A 125 3.62 12.91 23.75
CA HIS A 125 3.76 13.65 22.48
C HIS A 125 2.57 14.55 22.14
N ARG A 126 1.53 14.53 22.96
CA ARG A 126 0.29 15.32 22.79
C ARG A 126 0.01 16.23 23.99
N THR A 127 1.04 16.74 24.66
CA THR A 127 0.90 17.79 25.70
C THR A 127 0.36 19.08 25.07
N GLY A 128 -0.79 19.56 25.55
CA GLY A 128 -1.49 20.72 24.98
C GLY A 128 -2.35 20.43 23.74
N LEU A 129 -2.47 19.17 23.33
CA LEU A 129 -3.35 18.72 22.24
C LEU A 129 -4.54 17.91 22.79
N PHE A 130 -5.58 17.75 21.98
CA PHE A 130 -6.76 16.96 22.31
C PHE A 130 -6.38 15.49 22.62
N ARG A 131 -6.86 14.97 23.75
CA ARG A 131 -6.48 13.63 24.30
C ARG A 131 -7.61 12.60 24.28
N TYR A 132 -8.83 12.97 23.89
CA TYR A 132 -9.99 12.09 23.95
C TYR A 132 -10.20 11.38 22.61
N GLY A 133 -9.72 10.14 22.50
CA GLY A 133 -9.99 9.28 21.35
C GLY A 133 -9.15 9.56 20.11
N LEU A 134 -9.15 8.59 19.20
CA LEU A 134 -8.45 8.67 17.91
C LEU A 134 -9.42 9.25 16.87
N ASN A 135 -9.27 10.53 16.51
CA ASN A 135 -10.05 11.10 15.42
C ASN A 135 -9.75 10.33 14.12
N TYR A 136 -10.77 10.00 13.34
CA TYR A 136 -10.61 9.34 12.04
C TYR A 136 -9.72 10.15 11.10
N TRP A 137 -9.81 11.49 11.14
CA TRP A 137 -8.91 12.37 10.40
C TRP A 137 -7.45 12.22 10.77
N ASP A 138 -7.16 11.98 12.05
CA ASP A 138 -5.79 11.79 12.51
C ASP A 138 -5.26 10.42 12.05
N GLN A 139 -6.10 9.38 12.07
CA GLN A 139 -5.76 8.06 11.54
C GLN A 139 -5.57 8.07 10.02
N ALA A 140 -6.45 8.73 9.27
CA ALA A 140 -6.34 8.80 7.81
C ALA A 140 -5.04 9.49 7.37
N LYS A 141 -4.60 10.54 8.07
CA LYS A 141 -3.31 11.19 7.76
C LYS A 141 -2.11 10.29 8.02
N THR A 142 -2.23 9.27 8.88
CA THR A 142 -1.17 8.26 9.04
C THR A 142 -1.19 7.22 7.93
N ILE A 143 -2.37 6.94 7.37
CA ILE A 143 -2.59 5.88 6.40
C ILE A 143 -2.31 6.33 4.96
N TYR A 144 -2.73 7.54 4.57
CA TYR A 144 -2.49 8.05 3.22
C TYR A 144 -1.00 8.00 2.80
N PRO A 145 -0.02 8.41 3.64
CA PRO A 145 1.39 8.32 3.28
C PRO A 145 1.88 6.90 2.99
N ALA A 146 1.37 5.89 3.70
CA ALA A 146 1.76 4.50 3.50
C ALA A 146 1.20 3.93 2.18
N ILE A 147 -0.03 4.28 1.83
CA ILE A 147 -0.60 3.89 0.53
C ILE A 147 0.14 4.61 -0.61
N LEU A 148 0.38 5.92 -0.43
CA LEU A 148 1.10 6.74 -1.41
C LEU A 148 2.54 6.27 -1.61
N SER A 149 3.22 5.74 -0.59
CA SER A 149 4.59 5.25 -0.76
C SER A 149 4.68 4.08 -1.72
N ASN A 150 3.69 3.20 -1.75
CA ASN A 150 3.65 2.11 -2.72
C ASN A 150 3.40 2.63 -4.14
N VAL A 151 2.51 3.62 -4.29
CA VAL A 151 2.27 4.28 -5.59
C VAL A 151 3.54 4.98 -6.08
N ILE A 152 4.25 5.68 -5.20
CA ILE A 152 5.52 6.35 -5.50
C ILE A 152 6.58 5.32 -5.86
N LEU A 153 6.72 4.22 -5.10
CA LEU A 153 7.66 3.14 -5.42
C LEU A 153 7.36 2.53 -6.80
N ALA A 154 6.09 2.25 -7.11
CA ALA A 154 5.70 1.78 -8.44
C ALA A 154 6.10 2.78 -9.53
N GLY A 155 5.90 4.07 -9.29
CA GLY A 155 6.32 5.14 -10.19
C GLY A 155 7.85 5.20 -10.38
N MET A 156 8.62 5.07 -9.31
CA MET A 156 10.08 5.01 -9.36
C MET A 156 10.56 3.81 -10.19
N PHE A 157 10.02 2.61 -9.95
CA PHE A 157 10.35 1.42 -10.74
C PHE A 157 9.96 1.57 -12.22
N LYS A 158 8.82 2.22 -12.51
CA LYS A 158 8.41 2.51 -13.89
C LYS A 158 9.36 3.49 -14.57
N ILE A 159 9.79 4.56 -13.90
CA ILE A 159 10.79 5.51 -14.44
C ILE A 159 12.09 4.78 -14.76
N ILE A 160 12.56 3.91 -13.86
CA ILE A 160 13.75 3.07 -14.09
C ILE A 160 13.55 2.17 -15.33
N SER A 161 12.35 1.61 -15.52
CA SER A 161 12.05 0.75 -16.67
C SER A 161 11.99 1.49 -18.01
N VAL A 162 11.44 2.71 -18.04
CA VAL A 162 11.27 3.50 -19.28
C VAL A 162 12.56 4.24 -19.64
N GLY A 163 13.32 4.69 -18.64
CA GLY A 163 14.54 5.44 -18.87
C GLY A 163 15.64 4.63 -19.55
N SER A 164 15.65 3.30 -19.46
CA SER A 164 16.75 2.42 -19.94
C SER A 164 18.17 2.79 -19.45
N ILE A 165 18.29 3.72 -18.49
CA ILE A 165 19.57 4.32 -18.05
C ILE A 165 20.48 3.30 -17.34
N ILE A 166 19.91 2.25 -16.72
CA ILE A 166 20.68 1.32 -15.86
C ILE A 166 20.67 -0.12 -16.38
N ILE A 167 19.68 -0.52 -17.19
CA ILE A 167 19.54 -1.92 -17.60
C ILE A 167 19.19 -1.99 -19.10
N PRO A 168 20.09 -2.55 -19.94
CA PRO A 168 19.81 -2.79 -21.34
C PRO A 168 18.59 -3.71 -21.50
N SER A 169 17.71 -3.34 -22.43
CA SER A 169 16.43 -3.98 -22.80
C SER A 169 16.53 -5.43 -23.31
N GLY A 170 17.68 -6.10 -23.16
CA GLY A 170 17.96 -7.46 -23.64
C GLY A 170 18.20 -8.52 -22.54
N THR A 171 18.17 -8.17 -21.25
CA THR A 171 18.29 -9.16 -20.16
C THR A 171 16.91 -9.49 -19.57
N ALA A 172 16.51 -10.76 -19.64
CA ALA A 172 15.17 -11.20 -19.23
C ALA A 172 14.94 -11.19 -17.70
N ALA A 173 16.01 -11.26 -16.90
CA ALA A 173 15.89 -11.36 -15.44
C ALA A 173 15.57 -10.02 -14.74
N PRO A 174 16.22 -8.88 -15.07
CA PRO A 174 15.90 -7.62 -14.41
C PRO A 174 14.56 -7.02 -14.87
N SER A 175 14.14 -7.30 -16.10
CA SER A 175 12.81 -6.87 -16.60
C SER A 175 11.68 -7.56 -15.84
N TYR A 176 11.84 -8.84 -15.51
CA TYR A 176 10.89 -9.58 -14.68
C TYR A 176 10.75 -8.96 -13.29
N VAL A 177 11.86 -8.75 -12.57
CA VAL A 177 11.87 -8.19 -11.20
C VAL A 177 11.21 -6.80 -11.16
N ILE A 178 11.55 -5.92 -12.09
CA ILE A 178 10.97 -4.58 -12.15
C ILE A 178 9.47 -4.64 -12.48
N SER A 179 9.07 -5.50 -13.41
CA SER A 179 7.65 -5.66 -13.75
C SER A 179 6.84 -6.18 -12.57
N GLN A 180 7.38 -7.13 -11.79
CA GLN A 180 6.75 -7.63 -10.58
C GLN A 180 6.72 -6.56 -9.48
N ALA A 181 7.76 -5.74 -9.35
CA ALA A 181 7.79 -4.64 -8.39
C ALA A 181 6.72 -3.58 -8.67
N ILE A 182 6.51 -3.22 -9.94
CA ILE A 182 5.45 -2.29 -10.33
C ILE A 182 4.08 -2.90 -10.02
N ARG A 183 3.85 -4.15 -10.45
CA ARG A 183 2.58 -4.86 -10.23
C ARG A 183 2.27 -5.00 -8.75
N PHE A 184 3.18 -5.53 -7.96
CA PHE A 184 3.00 -5.73 -6.52
C PHE A 184 2.63 -4.43 -5.82
N ASN A 185 3.42 -3.36 -6.00
CA ASN A 185 3.17 -2.11 -5.29
C ASN A 185 1.83 -1.47 -5.66
N LEU A 186 1.43 -1.53 -6.93
CA LEU A 186 0.13 -1.02 -7.38
C LEU A 186 -1.03 -1.84 -6.83
N TYR A 187 -0.96 -3.17 -6.95
CA TYR A 187 -1.99 -4.04 -6.41
C TYR A 187 -2.10 -3.92 -4.90
N TYR A 188 -0.96 -3.85 -4.20
CA TYR A 188 -0.94 -3.68 -2.76
C TYR A 188 -1.55 -2.34 -2.33
N ALA A 189 -1.30 -1.25 -3.06
CA ALA A 189 -1.96 0.04 -2.83
C ALA A 189 -3.49 -0.01 -3.08
N ILE A 190 -3.94 -0.69 -4.14
CA ILE A 190 -5.37 -0.85 -4.45
C ILE A 190 -6.06 -1.66 -3.35
N PHE A 191 -5.50 -2.81 -2.98
CA PHE A 191 -6.11 -3.68 -1.98
C PHE A 191 -6.16 -3.00 -0.63
N ASN A 192 -5.07 -2.36 -0.16
CA ASN A 192 -5.10 -1.64 1.11
C ASN A 192 -6.10 -0.49 1.14
N MET A 193 -6.39 0.15 0.00
CA MET A 193 -7.40 1.20 -0.09
C MET A 193 -8.84 0.67 -0.20
N MET A 194 -9.07 -0.65 -0.27
CA MET A 194 -10.42 -1.22 -0.32
C MET A 194 -11.17 -0.97 1.02
N PRO A 195 -12.47 -0.64 1.01
CA PRO A 195 -13.19 -0.23 2.23
C PRO A 195 -13.70 -1.45 3.02
N ILE A 196 -12.81 -2.39 3.36
CA ILE A 196 -13.11 -3.61 4.11
C ILE A 196 -12.37 -3.54 5.46
N PRO A 197 -13.05 -3.50 6.61
CA PRO A 197 -12.38 -3.63 7.91
C PRO A 197 -11.70 -4.99 8.02
N PRO A 198 -10.44 -5.11 8.48
CA PRO A 198 -9.61 -4.13 9.19
C PRO A 198 -8.65 -3.32 8.31
N MET A 199 -8.81 -3.31 6.98
CA MET A 199 -7.86 -2.68 6.06
C MET A 199 -7.85 -1.15 6.18
N ASP A 200 -6.73 -0.56 5.76
CA ASP A 200 -6.46 0.87 5.74
C ASP A 200 -7.60 1.70 5.13
N GLY A 201 -8.14 1.26 3.98
CA GLY A 201 -9.17 1.94 3.22
C GLY A 201 -10.48 2.16 3.97
N ALA A 202 -10.82 1.28 4.93
CA ALA A 202 -12.01 1.45 5.75
C ALA A 202 -11.93 2.74 6.58
N THR A 203 -10.78 3.01 7.21
CA THR A 203 -10.60 4.23 8.00
C THR A 203 -10.62 5.50 7.13
N CYS A 204 -10.04 5.44 5.93
CA CYS A 204 -10.09 6.54 4.96
C CYS A 204 -11.52 6.83 4.50
N PHE A 205 -12.31 5.79 4.23
CA PHE A 205 -13.71 5.90 3.83
C PHE A 205 -14.57 6.55 4.92
N PHE A 206 -14.40 6.14 6.19
CA PHE A 206 -15.13 6.72 7.32
C PHE A 206 -14.67 8.13 7.69
N THR A 207 -13.47 8.53 7.28
CA THR A 207 -12.97 9.90 7.51
C THR A 207 -13.68 10.91 6.62
N SER A 208 -13.67 10.66 5.31
CA SER A 208 -14.39 11.47 4.33
C SER A 208 -14.56 10.68 3.03
N ARG A 209 -15.82 10.54 2.61
CA ARG A 209 -16.19 9.80 1.40
C ARG A 209 -15.61 10.45 0.14
N GLY A 210 -15.71 11.78 0.01
CA GLY A 210 -15.14 12.51 -1.12
C GLY A 210 -13.62 12.36 -1.23
N TRP A 211 -12.88 12.50 -0.13
CA TRP A 211 -11.42 12.31 -0.11
C TRP A 211 -11.03 10.87 -0.44
N TYR A 212 -11.77 9.90 0.07
CA TYR A 212 -11.58 8.50 -0.26
C TYR A 212 -11.73 8.26 -1.77
N VAL A 213 -12.82 8.73 -2.38
CA VAL A 213 -13.07 8.55 -3.82
C VAL A 213 -11.98 9.23 -4.65
N PHE A 214 -11.53 10.41 -4.25
CA PHE A 214 -10.43 11.11 -4.92
C PHE A 214 -9.13 10.29 -4.91
N PHE A 215 -8.66 9.84 -3.72
CA PHE A 215 -7.41 9.09 -3.61
C PHE A 215 -7.51 7.71 -4.25
N PHE A 216 -8.60 6.98 -4.01
CA PHE A 216 -8.82 5.65 -4.59
C PHE A 216 -8.96 5.74 -6.11
N GLY A 217 -9.69 6.74 -6.62
CA GLY A 217 -9.83 7.02 -8.04
C GLY A 217 -8.48 7.33 -8.70
N CYS A 218 -7.65 8.17 -8.08
CA CYS A 218 -6.27 8.40 -8.53
C CYS A 218 -5.49 7.07 -8.63
N ILE A 219 -5.52 6.24 -7.59
CA ILE A 219 -4.77 4.97 -7.58
C ILE A 219 -5.26 4.02 -8.67
N LEU A 220 -6.59 3.88 -8.85
CA LEU A 220 -7.17 3.02 -9.89
C LEU A 220 -6.81 3.49 -11.29
N ILE A 221 -6.96 4.79 -11.57
CA ILE A 221 -6.60 5.36 -12.88
C ILE A 221 -5.12 5.19 -13.15
N TYR A 222 -4.27 5.42 -12.14
CA TYR A 222 -2.84 5.20 -12.26
C TYR A 222 -2.53 3.74 -12.60
N ALA A 223 -3.16 2.80 -11.90
CA ALA A 223 -2.96 1.38 -12.15
C ALA A 223 -3.42 0.98 -13.56
N VAL A 224 -4.56 1.48 -14.04
CA VAL A 224 -5.01 1.24 -15.42
C VAL A 224 -4.01 1.82 -16.42
N LEU A 225 -3.62 3.10 -16.29
CA LEU A 225 -2.64 3.73 -17.18
C LEU A 225 -1.33 2.96 -17.27
N VAL A 226 -0.80 2.52 -16.13
CA VAL A 226 0.49 1.83 -16.05
C VAL A 226 0.41 0.37 -16.51
N LEU A 227 -0.63 -0.37 -16.12
CA LEU A 227 -0.74 -1.81 -16.37
C LEU A 227 -1.35 -2.14 -17.73
N THR A 228 -2.34 -1.38 -18.21
CA THR A 228 -3.03 -1.68 -19.49
C THR A 228 -2.49 -0.85 -20.65
N LEU A 229 -2.27 0.45 -20.45
CA LEU A 229 -1.84 1.36 -21.53
C LEU A 229 -0.32 1.52 -21.59
N GLY A 230 0.40 1.15 -20.52
CA GLY A 230 1.85 1.30 -20.43
C GLY A 230 2.33 2.76 -20.33
N ILE A 231 1.41 3.72 -20.32
CA ILE A 231 1.66 5.16 -20.29
C ILE A 231 1.85 5.61 -18.84
N TYR A 232 2.92 6.36 -18.60
CA TYR A 232 3.16 6.99 -17.31
C TYR A 232 2.78 8.46 -17.38
N SER A 233 1.68 8.84 -16.73
CA SER A 233 1.28 10.25 -16.60
C SER A 233 0.65 10.50 -15.23
N MET A 234 1.42 11.13 -14.34
CA MET A 234 0.90 11.60 -13.05
C MET A 234 -0.18 12.68 -13.23
N PHE A 235 -0.05 13.54 -14.25
CA PHE A 235 -1.02 14.59 -14.53
C PHE A 235 -2.38 14.02 -14.96
N ALA A 236 -2.40 13.03 -15.85
CA ALA A 236 -3.63 12.37 -16.26
C ALA A 236 -4.30 11.65 -15.09
N THR A 237 -3.49 11.07 -14.20
CA THR A 237 -3.95 10.40 -12.98
C THR A 237 -4.66 11.38 -12.04
N LEU A 238 -4.03 12.52 -11.73
CA LEU A 238 -4.60 13.54 -10.86
C LEU A 238 -5.88 14.12 -11.46
N LEU A 239 -5.86 14.46 -12.75
CA LEU A 239 -7.02 15.03 -13.43
C LEU A 239 -8.19 14.04 -13.43
N GLY A 240 -7.94 12.78 -13.74
CA GLY A 240 -8.98 11.74 -13.70
C GLY A 240 -9.52 11.49 -12.29
N GLY A 241 -8.67 11.54 -11.26
CA GLY A 241 -9.10 11.47 -9.86
C GLY A 241 -9.98 12.65 -9.44
N ILE A 242 -9.64 13.87 -9.86
CA ILE A 242 -10.48 15.06 -9.65
C ILE A 242 -11.83 14.88 -10.33
N VAL A 243 -11.85 14.43 -11.59
CA VAL A 243 -13.09 14.19 -12.34
C VAL A 243 -13.97 13.17 -11.61
N LEU A 244 -13.42 12.05 -11.14
CA LEU A 244 -14.18 11.06 -10.37
C LEU A 244 -14.73 11.63 -9.06
N ALA A 245 -13.94 12.42 -8.32
CA ALA A 245 -14.39 13.04 -7.08
C ALA A 245 -15.53 14.05 -7.31
N VAL A 246 -15.42 14.85 -8.38
CA VAL A 246 -16.45 15.83 -8.78
C VAL A 246 -17.73 15.12 -9.21
N LEU A 247 -17.62 14.07 -10.03
CA LEU A 247 -18.77 13.25 -10.43
C LEU A 247 -19.46 12.62 -9.22
N PHE A 248 -18.67 12.06 -8.30
CA PHE A 248 -19.20 11.50 -7.05
C PHE A 248 -19.93 12.54 -6.21
N PHE A 249 -19.36 13.74 -6.06
CA PHE A 249 -19.99 14.83 -5.32
C PHE A 249 -21.35 15.20 -5.93
N PHE A 250 -21.42 15.37 -7.24
CA PHE A 250 -22.67 15.73 -7.93
C PHE A 250 -23.73 14.63 -7.89
N MET A 251 -23.33 13.35 -7.95
CA MET A 251 -24.26 12.22 -7.99
C MET A 251 -24.76 11.78 -6.61
N PHE A 252 -23.95 11.88 -5.56
CA PHE A 252 -24.27 11.27 -4.26
C PHE A 252 -24.25 12.24 -3.09
N GLU A 253 -23.31 13.19 -3.08
CA GLU A 253 -23.06 14.01 -1.88
C GLU A 253 -23.90 15.29 -1.89
N ARG A 254 -24.26 15.82 -3.07
CA ARG A 254 -25.14 16.99 -3.22
C ARG A 254 -26.50 16.80 -2.54
N GLU A 255 -27.05 15.60 -2.58
CA GLU A 255 -28.37 15.30 -2.01
C GLU A 255 -28.32 15.05 -0.49
N ALA A 256 -27.13 14.83 0.07
CA ALA A 256 -26.93 14.48 1.48
C ALA A 256 -26.68 15.69 2.40
N LEU A 257 -26.53 16.90 1.85
CA LEU A 257 -26.35 18.12 2.65
C LEU A 257 -27.72 18.71 3.00
N PRO A 258 -28.14 18.70 4.29
CA PRO A 258 -29.29 19.47 4.71
C PRO A 258 -28.93 20.97 4.58
N TYR A 259 -29.80 21.72 3.92
CA TYR A 259 -29.70 23.17 3.73
C TYR A 259 -29.43 23.92 5.04
#